data_AF-A0A0L6V413-F1
#
_entry.id   AF-A0A0L6V413-F1
#
_cell.length_a   1.000
_cell.length_b   1.000
_cell.length_c   1.000
_cell.angle_alpha   90.00
_cell.angle_beta   90.00
_cell.angle_gamma   90.00
#
_symmetry.space_group_name_H-M   'P 1'
#
loop_
_entity.id
_entity.type
_entity.pdbx_description
1 polymer ?
#
loop_
_entity_poly.entity_id
_entity_poly.type
_entity_poly.pdbx_seq_one_letter_code
_entity_poly.pdbx_strand_id
1 'polypeptide(L)' 'MWSWMWNYLKESNTQTFAVCQVVKKSEKVCRTFLKKAKSESTKNMHSHLLLVHTVEEMNLNSKIQIESSTQD' A
#
# COMPACT_ATOMS: atom_id res chain seq x y z
N MET A 1 13.62 -3.31 8.07
CA MET A 1 12.34 -4.03 7.89
C MET A 1 11.24 -2.99 7.70
N TRP A 2 10.76 -2.78 6.47
CA TRP A 2 9.73 -1.76 6.15
C TRP A 2 8.36 -2.45 6.03
N SER A 3 8.00 -3.24 7.05
CA SER A 3 6.84 -4.14 7.04
C SER A 3 5.52 -3.40 6.83
N TRP A 4 5.40 -2.20 7.40
CA TRP A 4 4.19 -1.38 7.37
C TRP A 4 3.72 -0.98 5.96
N MET A 5 4.63 -0.93 4.97
CA MET A 5 4.25 -0.58 3.59
C MET A 5 3.40 -1.65 2.92
N TRP A 6 3.62 -2.92 3.28
CA TRP A 6 2.85 -4.04 2.74
C TRP A 6 1.39 -4.03 3.18
N ASN A 7 1.06 -3.29 4.25
CA ASN A 7 -0.33 -3.05 4.64
C ASN A 7 -1.12 -2.27 3.56
N TYR A 8 -0.41 -1.55 2.69
CA TYR A 8 -1.00 -0.71 1.64
C TYR A 8 -0.75 -1.24 0.24
N LEU A 9 0.06 -2.30 0.12
CA LEU A 9 0.59 -2.80 -1.14
C LEU A 9 0.26 -4.28 -1.24
N LYS A 10 -0.44 -4.67 -2.31
CA LYS A 10 -0.67 -6.07 -2.61
C LYS A 10 0.41 -6.56 -3.56
N GLU A 11 1.22 -7.53 -3.12
CA GLU A 11 2.20 -8.15 -4.00
C GLU A 11 1.53 -8.93 -5.12
N SER A 12 2.12 -8.90 -6.31
CA SER A 12 1.70 -9.74 -7.43
C SER A 12 2.20 -11.17 -7.29
N ASN A 13 1.47 -12.12 -7.84
CA ASN A 13 1.88 -13.54 -7.92
C ASN A 13 3.26 -13.74 -8.58
N THR A 14 3.66 -12.82 -9.47
CA THR A 14 4.97 -12.88 -10.13
C THR A 14 6.09 -12.23 -9.33
N GLN A 15 5.79 -11.60 -8.19
CA GLN A 15 6.70 -10.84 -7.31
C GLN A 15 7.47 -9.70 -8.01
N THR A 16 7.17 -9.42 -9.28
CA THR A 16 7.85 -8.38 -10.06
C THR A 16 7.24 -6.99 -9.86
N PHE A 17 6.01 -6.93 -9.35
CA PHE A 17 5.29 -5.70 -9.06
C PHE A 17 4.43 -5.84 -7.80
N ALA A 18 4.15 -4.72 -7.16
CA ALA A 18 3.11 -4.57 -6.16
C ALA A 18 2.06 -3.58 -6.64
N VAL A 19 0.83 -3.72 -6.16
CA VAL A 19 -0.29 -2.85 -6.51
C VAL A 19 -0.68 -2.04 -5.28
N CYS A 20 -0.71 -0.70 -5.41
CA CYS A 20 -1.19 0.18 -4.36
C CYS A 20 -2.69 0.00 -4.13
N GLN A 21 -3.08 -0.36 -2.90
CA GLN A 21 -4.46 -0.57 -2.49
C GLN A 21 -5.00 0.58 -1.63
N VAL A 22 -4.28 1.71 -1.53
CA VAL A 22 -4.74 2.86 -0.75
C VAL A 22 -6.03 3.44 -1.35
N VAL A 23 -7.09 3.44 -0.54
CA VAL A 23 -8.33 4.18 -0.80
C VAL A 23 -8.07 5.68 -0.60
N LYS A 24 -8.33 6.47 -1.64
CA LYS A 24 -8.25 7.94 -1.59
C LYS A 24 -9.49 8.54 -0.94
N LYS A 25 -9.42 9.81 -0.52
CA LYS A 25 -10.58 10.54 0.03
C LYS A 25 -11.80 10.55 -0.90
N SER A 26 -11.56 10.44 -2.22
CA SER A 26 -12.62 10.32 -3.23
C SER A 26 -13.20 8.91 -3.36
N GLU A 27 -12.99 8.04 -2.37
CA GLU A 27 -13.39 6.62 -2.34
C GLU A 27 -12.82 5.75 -3.49
N LYS A 28 -11.87 6.31 -4.24
CA LYS A 28 -11.20 5.64 -5.36
C LYS A 28 -9.92 4.97 -4.87
N VAL A 29 -9.76 3.70 -5.17
CA VAL A 29 -8.52 2.95 -4.90
C VAL A 29 -7.43 3.38 -5.89
N CYS A 30 -6.22 3.60 -5.39
CA CYS A 30 -5.08 4.06 -6.19
C CYS A 30 -4.71 3.10 -7.33
N ARG A 31 -4.73 1.79 -7.07
CA ARG A 31 -4.42 0.68 -8.01
C ARG A 31 -3.14 0.85 -8.86
N THR A 32 -2.21 1.71 -8.41
CA THR A 32 -0.98 1.98 -9.14
C THR A 32 -0.05 0.78 -9.06
N PHE A 33 0.52 0.38 -10.20
CA PHE A 33 1.50 -0.70 -10.29
C PHE A 33 2.90 -0.16 -9.98
N LEU A 34 3.53 -0.72 -8.96
CA LEU A 34 4.84 -0.33 -8.47
C LEU A 34 5.80 -1.48 -8.72
N LYS A 35 6.73 -1.30 -9.65
CA LYS A 35 7.74 -2.30 -9.99
C LYS A 35 8.67 -2.55 -8.81
N LYS A 36 8.83 -3.81 -8.38
CA LYS A 36 9.89 -4.17 -7.44
C LYS A 36 11.23 -3.95 -8.13
N ALA A 37 12.11 -3.18 -7.50
CA ALA A 37 13.47 -3.05 -7.99
C ALA A 37 14.19 -4.41 -7.90
N LYS A 38 15.17 -4.65 -8.78
CA LYS A 38 15.96 -5.90 -8.81
C LYS A 38 16.80 -6.08 -7.54
N SER A 39 17.27 -4.98 -6.97
CA SER A 39 17.69 -4.92 -5.58
C SER A 39 16.42 -4.76 -4.75
N GLU A 40 16.28 -5.48 -3.65
CA GLU A 40 15.16 -5.51 -2.69
C GLU A 40 14.69 -4.13 -2.14
N SER A 41 15.17 -3.03 -2.72
CA SER A 41 14.81 -1.67 -2.42
C SER A 41 13.35 -1.37 -2.71
N THR A 42 12.62 -1.06 -1.64
CA THR A 42 11.25 -0.56 -1.65
C THR A 42 11.18 0.97 -1.79
N LYS A 43 12.27 1.65 -2.20
CA LYS A 43 12.34 3.12 -2.30
C LYS A 43 11.25 3.71 -3.20
N ASN A 44 10.98 3.08 -4.33
CA ASN A 44 9.87 3.43 -5.23
C ASN A 44 8.55 3.46 -4.45
N MET A 45 8.25 2.34 -3.78
CA MET A 45 6.99 2.14 -3.10
C MET A 45 6.81 3.12 -1.94
N HIS A 46 7.89 3.39 -1.21
CA HIS A 46 7.87 4.32 -0.08
C HIS A 46 7.67 5.75 -0.54
N SER A 47 8.36 6.15 -1.60
CA SER A 47 8.20 7.47 -2.21
C SER A 47 6.79 7.64 -2.77
N HIS A 48 6.21 6.60 -3.39
CA HIS A 48 4.83 6.62 -3.85
C HIS A 48 3.85 6.84 -2.69
N LEU A 49 3.96 6.07 -1.61
CA LEU A 49 3.06 6.21 -0.46
C LEU A 49 3.14 7.62 0.16
N LEU A 50 4.33 8.18 0.35
CA LEU A 50 4.49 9.49 1.00
C LEU A 50 4.21 10.70 0.08
N LEU A 51 4.41 10.57 -1.23
CA LEU A 51 4.24 11.69 -2.17
C LEU A 51 2.85 11.72 -2.82
N VAL A 52 2.22 10.56 -2.98
CA VAL A 52 0.92 10.44 -3.68
C VAL A 52 -0.25 10.36 -2.72
N HIS A 53 -0.03 9.86 -1.50
CA HIS A 53 -1.08 9.71 -0.50
C HIS A 53 -0.84 10.63 0.69
N THR A 54 -1.94 11.16 1.20
CA THR A 54 -1.93 11.89 2.47
C THR A 54 -1.89 10.92 3.64
N VAL A 55 -1.36 11.37 4.77
CA VAL A 55 -1.33 10.60 6.03
C VAL A 55 -2.73 10.13 6.43
N GLU A 56 -3.76 10.95 6.15
CA GLU A 56 -5.16 10.60 6.43
C GLU A 56 -5.64 9.41 5.60
N GLU A 57 -5.36 9.38 4.30
CA GLU A 57 -5.70 8.25 3.41
C GLU A 57 -4.97 6.97 3.83
N MET A 58 -3.72 7.08 4.25
CA MET A 58 -2.97 5.94 4.78
C MET A 58 -3.55 5.45 6.12
N ASN A 59 -3.90 6.36 7.03
CA ASN A 59 -4.51 6.00 8.31
C ASN A 59 -5.87 5.33 8.15
N LEU A 60 -6.71 5.76 7.21
CA LEU A 60 -7.99 5.11 6.91
C LEU A 60 -7.78 3.65 6.49
N ASN A 61 -6.78 3.37 5.63
CA ASN A 61 -6.49 2.00 5.21
C ASN A 61 -5.93 1.13 6.34
N SER A 62 -5.14 1.70 7.27
CA SER A 62 -4.71 0.95 8.46
C SER A 62 -5.89 0.56 9.36
N LYS A 63 -6.91 1.41 9.48
CA LYS A 63 -8.13 1.13 10.25
C LYS A 63 -9.00 0.07 9.58
N ILE A 64 -9.18 0.14 8.26
CA ILE A 64 -9.92 -0.88 7.49
C ILE A 64 -9.31 -2.29 7.70
N GLN A 65 -7.98 -2.38 7.82
CA GLN A 65 -7.32 -3.66 8.12
C GLN A 65 -7.54 -4.12 9.57
N ILE A 66 -7.52 -3.20 10.53
CA ILE A 66 -7.76 -3.53 11.95
C ILE A 66 -9.22 -3.96 12.17
N GLU A 67 -10.18 -3.34 11.49
CA GLU A 67 -11.61 -3.69 11.60
C GLU A 67 -11.99 -4.97 10.85
N SER A 68 -11.09 -5.51 10.01
CA SER A 68 -11.27 -6.83 9.39
C SER A 68 -10.82 -8.01 10.28
N SER A 69 -10.42 -7.75 11.53
CA SER A 69 -10.03 -8.78 12.52
C SER A 69 -10.92 -8.81 13.77
N THR A 70 -12.18 -8.34 13.71
CA THR A 70 -13.15 -8.56 14.80
C THR A 70 -14.54 -8.91 14.26
N GLN A 71 -14.68 -10.16 13.82
CA GLN A 71 -15.89 -11.01 13.90
C GLN A 71 -15.29 -12.41 14.19
N ASP A 72 -15.50 -13.10 15.31
CA ASP A 72 -16.62 -13.26 16.25
C ASP A 72 -16.04 -13.44 17.68
#